data_AF-A0A9W6KUA2-F1
#
_entry.id   AF-A0A9W6KUA2-F1
#
_cell.length_a   1.000
_cell.length_b   1.000
_cell.length_c   1.000
_cell.angle_alpha   90.00
_cell.angle_beta   90.00
_cell.angle_gamma   90.00
#
_symmetry.space_group_name_H-M   'P 1'
#
loop_
_entity.id
_entity.type
_entity.pdbx_description
1 polymer ?
#
loop_
_entity_poly.entity_id
_entity_poly.type
_entity_poly.pdbx_seq_one_letter_code
_entity_poly.pdbx_strand_id
1 'polypeptide(L)'
;MPKIDSGLGAVLRGLLPLVLCAAGLAGEPTGLMHTARFAVVIPGPPTGQPAEAAMDGGRCADPAGTWLGMRWRSELKWRVNEKTVPAYLGDRTAVVNSLRSAAYTVDTGRNDCGLPADLGISESYAGKTDHIAGVTPTGGCGERDGTNAVSFGPLNQGLLAVTCIWWYGGKDNGRSVETDILIDDTEGLFFLSTPPACTNRWDLEGTITHEFGHAFGLGHVAYAQHSALTMTDGLPDCSTAYRGLGLGDYLALKQQYGTN
;
A
#
# COMPACT_ATOMS: atom_id res chain seq x y z
N MET A 1 39.09 19.63 -7.46
CA MET A 1 40.24 19.44 -6.56
C MET A 1 39.84 18.45 -5.48
N PRO A 2 40.73 17.52 -5.09
CA PRO A 2 40.40 16.17 -4.64
C PRO A 2 40.81 15.90 -3.17
N LYS A 3 40.52 14.68 -2.68
CA LYS A 3 41.40 13.80 -1.87
C LYS A 3 40.66 12.44 -1.74
N ILE A 4 41.08 11.31 -2.31
CA ILE A 4 42.39 10.61 -2.30
C ILE A 4 42.88 10.31 -0.88
N ASP A 5 42.91 9.02 -0.55
CA ASP A 5 44.12 8.29 -0.13
C ASP A 5 44.01 6.86 -0.72
N SER A 6 44.89 6.36 -1.59
CA SER A 6 46.37 6.23 -1.62
C SER A 6 46.88 5.01 -0.84
N GLY A 7 47.45 4.05 -1.59
CA GLY A 7 48.27 2.95 -1.08
C GLY A 7 48.19 1.71 -1.97
N LEU A 8 48.83 1.72 -3.15
CA LEU A 8 50.09 1.00 -3.47
C LEU A 8 50.02 -0.54 -3.30
N GLY A 9 50.35 -1.38 -4.29
CA GLY A 9 51.12 -1.09 -5.50
C GLY A 9 51.30 -2.26 -6.48
N ALA A 10 52.07 -1.93 -7.53
CA ALA A 10 52.82 -2.75 -8.50
C ALA A 10 52.03 -3.81 -9.31
N VAL A 11 51.68 -3.56 -10.58
CA VAL A 11 52.53 -3.59 -11.80
C VAL A 11 53.16 -4.97 -12.09
N LEU A 12 52.65 -5.64 -13.12
CA LEU A 12 53.49 -6.14 -14.22
C LEU A 12 52.70 -6.28 -15.53
N ARG A 13 53.21 -5.61 -16.58
CA ARG A 13 52.80 -5.77 -17.98
C ARG A 13 53.42 -7.05 -18.54
N GLY A 14 52.67 -7.76 -19.38
CA GLY A 14 53.19 -8.85 -20.23
C GLY A 14 52.35 -8.95 -21.51
N LEU A 15 53.05 -9.02 -22.65
CA LEU A 15 52.56 -8.90 -24.03
C LEU A 15 51.68 -10.07 -24.55
N LEU A 16 50.87 -9.74 -25.58
CA LEU A 16 50.18 -10.59 -26.59
C LEU A 16 50.99 -11.83 -27.08
N PRO A 17 50.39 -12.91 -27.64
CA PRO A 17 49.45 -12.84 -28.78
C PRO A 17 48.34 -13.91 -28.93
N LEU A 18 47.41 -13.57 -29.84
CA LEU A 18 46.56 -14.37 -30.75
C LEU A 18 46.64 -15.92 -30.70
N VAL A 19 45.50 -16.58 -30.45
CA VAL A 19 45.20 -17.94 -30.95
C VAL A 19 43.76 -17.99 -31.48
N LEU A 20 43.64 -18.31 -32.78
CA LEU A 20 42.44 -18.75 -33.46
C LEU A 20 42.14 -20.21 -33.06
N CYS A 21 40.88 -20.54 -32.72
CA CYS A 21 40.11 -21.62 -33.38
C CYS A 21 38.83 -22.02 -32.62
N ALA A 22 37.90 -22.51 -33.44
CA ALA A 22 36.83 -23.47 -33.17
C ALA A 22 35.43 -22.91 -32.84
N ALA A 23 34.56 -23.12 -33.83
CA ALA A 23 33.12 -23.07 -33.77
C ALA A 23 32.56 -24.02 -32.70
N GLY A 24 31.52 -23.55 -32.00
CA GLY A 24 30.73 -24.34 -31.07
C GLY A 24 29.32 -23.77 -30.98
N LEU A 25 28.34 -24.56 -31.40
CA LEU A 25 26.91 -24.32 -31.34
C LEU A 25 26.48 -23.99 -29.91
N ALA A 26 25.72 -22.91 -29.71
CA ALA A 26 24.87 -22.73 -28.53
C ALA A 26 23.67 -21.87 -28.93
N GLY A 27 22.48 -22.41 -28.68
CA GLY A 27 21.21 -21.84 -29.07
C GLY A 27 20.92 -20.48 -28.43
N GLU A 28 20.05 -19.74 -29.11
CA GLU A 28 19.43 -18.54 -28.60
C GLU A 28 18.73 -18.83 -27.26
N PRO A 29 19.02 -18.08 -26.18
CA PRO A 29 18.16 -18.12 -25.02
C PRO A 29 16.89 -17.33 -25.35
N THR A 30 15.82 -18.07 -25.61
CA THR A 30 14.44 -17.61 -25.53
C THR A 30 14.22 -16.82 -24.23
N GLY A 31 13.78 -15.58 -24.39
CA GLY A 31 13.04 -14.75 -23.45
C GLY A 31 13.26 -15.01 -21.95
N LEU A 32 14.22 -14.29 -21.37
CA LEU A 32 14.16 -13.93 -19.95
C LEU A 32 12.89 -13.07 -19.74
N MET A 33 11.82 -13.69 -19.25
CA MET A 33 10.74 -12.97 -18.58
C MET A 33 11.36 -12.19 -17.42
N HIS A 34 11.51 -10.88 -17.59
CA HIS A 34 11.77 -9.98 -16.49
C HIS A 34 10.54 -10.00 -15.57
N THR A 35 10.58 -10.84 -14.56
CA THR A 35 9.80 -10.63 -13.34
C THR A 35 10.37 -9.38 -12.68
N ALA A 36 9.84 -8.22 -13.06
CA ALA A 36 10.14 -6.99 -12.35
C ALA A 36 9.69 -7.18 -10.90
N ARG A 37 10.65 -7.26 -9.98
CA ARG A 37 10.40 -7.29 -8.54
C ARG A 37 9.83 -5.94 -8.14
N PHE A 38 8.62 -5.95 -7.58
CA PHE A 38 7.89 -4.75 -7.18
C PHE A 38 8.60 -4.03 -6.03
N ALA A 39 8.55 -2.70 -6.07
CA ALA A 39 9.00 -1.86 -4.97
C ALA A 39 8.10 -2.13 -3.77
N VAL A 40 8.68 -2.70 -2.72
CA VAL A 40 8.02 -2.82 -1.42
C VAL A 40 8.01 -1.42 -0.82
N VAL A 41 6.83 -0.83 -0.62
CA VAL A 41 6.67 0.38 0.19
C VAL A 41 6.40 -0.09 1.61
N ILE A 42 7.48 -0.38 2.37
CA ILE A 42 7.37 -0.59 3.82
C ILE A 42 7.69 0.75 4.49
N PRO A 43 6.71 1.52 5.00
CA PRO A 43 7.01 2.55 5.98
C PRO A 43 7.47 1.86 7.27
N GLY A 44 8.61 2.29 7.81
CA GLY A 44 8.98 1.91 9.17
C GLY A 44 8.01 2.53 10.17
N PRO A 45 7.94 2.02 11.42
CA PRO A 45 7.18 2.66 12.48
C PRO A 45 7.57 4.15 12.58
N PRO A 46 6.61 5.06 12.77
CA PRO A 46 6.92 6.47 12.95
C PRO A 46 7.88 6.60 14.12
N THR A 47 9.13 6.96 13.82
CA THR A 47 10.15 7.27 14.83
C THR A 47 10.23 8.78 14.92
N GLY A 48 9.45 9.33 15.85
CA GLY A 48 9.42 10.77 16.08
C GLY A 48 8.26 11.14 16.99
N GLN A 49 8.45 12.19 17.79
CA GLN A 49 7.30 12.90 18.35
C GLN A 49 6.42 13.37 17.19
N PRO A 50 5.08 13.41 17.36
CA PRO A 50 4.20 13.92 16.31
C PRO A 50 4.72 15.28 15.88
N ALA A 51 5.16 15.37 14.62
CA ALA A 51 5.41 16.66 14.03
C ALA A 51 4.12 17.47 14.19
N GLU A 52 4.22 18.71 14.68
CA GLU A 52 3.07 19.60 14.72
C GLU A 52 2.45 19.60 13.31
N ALA A 53 1.20 19.15 13.23
CA ALA A 53 0.46 19.06 11.99
C ALA A 53 0.55 20.41 11.27
N ALA A 54 0.94 20.38 9.99
CA ALA A 54 1.03 21.58 9.18
C ALA A 54 -0.33 22.30 9.19
N MET A 55 -0.34 23.46 9.85
CA MET A 55 -1.42 24.44 9.81
C MET A 55 -1.25 25.30 8.57
N ASP A 56 -1.94 24.95 7.48
CA ASP A 56 -2.78 25.91 6.73
C ASP A 56 -3.82 25.17 5.87
N GLY A 57 -5.11 25.35 6.19
CA GLY A 57 -6.26 24.83 5.42
C GLY A 57 -6.75 23.38 5.69
N GLY A 58 -6.00 22.57 6.44
CA GLY A 58 -6.41 21.21 6.85
C GLY A 58 -6.53 20.20 5.69
N ARG A 59 -7.12 19.03 5.94
CA ARG A 59 -7.20 17.92 4.97
C ARG A 59 -7.86 18.27 3.63
N CYS A 60 -8.67 19.33 3.61
CA CYS A 60 -9.42 19.77 2.44
C CYS A 60 -8.75 20.90 1.65
N ALA A 61 -7.58 21.36 2.10
CA ALA A 61 -6.75 22.31 1.37
C ALA A 61 -5.40 21.70 0.95
N ASP A 62 -5.00 20.58 1.54
CA ASP A 62 -3.75 19.90 1.21
C ASP A 62 -3.89 19.09 -0.10
N PRO A 63 -3.23 19.51 -1.20
CA PRO A 63 -3.36 18.86 -2.49
C PRO A 63 -2.36 17.72 -2.70
N ALA A 64 -1.52 17.39 -1.70
CA ALA A 64 -0.45 16.41 -1.88
C ALA A 64 -1.01 15.01 -2.13
N GLY A 65 -0.51 14.36 -3.17
CA GLY A 65 -0.91 12.99 -3.50
C GLY A 65 0.20 12.29 -4.27
N THR A 66 0.38 11.00 -3.98
CA THR A 66 1.40 10.18 -4.64
C THR A 66 0.72 9.08 -5.45
N TRP A 67 1.29 8.76 -6.61
CA TRP A 67 0.81 7.69 -7.50
C TRP A 67 1.85 6.59 -7.65
N LEU A 68 1.44 5.34 -7.38
CA LEU A 68 2.27 4.13 -7.51
C LEU A 68 2.46 3.70 -8.96
N GLY A 69 1.67 4.25 -9.90
CA GLY A 69 1.83 3.98 -11.33
C GLY A 69 0.99 2.84 -11.88
N MET A 70 -0.05 2.43 -11.15
CA MET A 70 -0.83 1.25 -11.48
C MET A 70 -2.31 1.49 -11.18
N ARG A 71 -3.19 0.94 -12.03
CA ARG A 71 -4.64 1.00 -11.80
C ARG A 71 -5.35 -0.26 -12.22
N TRP A 72 -6.50 -0.49 -11.61
CA TRP A 72 -7.44 -1.51 -12.05
C TRP A 72 -8.05 -1.12 -13.41
N ARG A 73 -8.17 -2.10 -14.31
CA ARG A 73 -8.82 -1.95 -15.63
C ARG A 73 -10.20 -2.61 -15.68
N SER A 74 -10.55 -3.29 -14.61
CA SER A 74 -11.79 -4.01 -14.37
C SER A 74 -12.08 -3.87 -12.89
N GLU A 75 -13.32 -4.12 -12.49
CA GLU A 75 -13.75 -4.16 -11.09
C GLU A 75 -12.79 -4.99 -10.21
N LEU A 76 -12.40 -4.41 -9.06
CA LEU A 76 -11.69 -5.12 -8.00
C LEU A 76 -12.69 -5.98 -7.21
N LYS A 77 -12.62 -7.30 -7.39
CA LYS A 77 -13.42 -8.25 -6.59
C LYS A 77 -12.57 -8.81 -5.45
N TRP A 78 -12.96 -8.54 -4.21
CA TRP A 78 -12.18 -8.90 -3.02
C TRP A 78 -12.99 -9.73 -2.02
N ARG A 79 -12.29 -10.49 -1.19
CA ARG A 79 -12.89 -11.40 -0.20
C ARG A 79 -12.26 -11.21 1.17
N VAL A 80 -12.97 -11.61 2.22
CA VAL A 80 -12.47 -11.54 3.60
C VAL A 80 -12.27 -12.94 4.17
N ASN A 81 -11.11 -13.19 4.76
CA ASN A 81 -10.90 -14.35 5.61
C ASN A 81 -11.49 -14.12 7.00
N GLU A 82 -12.79 -14.29 7.09
CA GLU A 82 -13.57 -14.06 8.30
C GLU A 82 -13.13 -14.91 9.50
N LYS A 83 -12.46 -16.05 9.26
CA LYS A 83 -11.93 -16.93 10.32
C LYS A 83 -10.76 -16.30 11.07
N THR A 84 -10.04 -15.38 10.42
CA THR A 84 -8.89 -14.68 11.01
C THR A 84 -9.29 -13.48 11.88
N VAL A 85 -10.54 -13.00 11.78
CA VAL A 85 -11.01 -11.82 12.54
C VAL A 85 -10.79 -12.04 14.06
N PRO A 86 -9.99 -11.17 14.72
CA PRO A 86 -9.70 -11.29 16.15
C PRO A 86 -10.96 -11.25 17.01
N ALA A 87 -10.98 -12.07 18.06
CA ALA A 87 -12.12 -12.17 18.96
C ALA A 87 -12.46 -10.84 19.67
N TYR A 88 -11.45 -10.00 19.94
CA TYR A 88 -11.62 -8.73 20.65
C TYR A 88 -12.43 -7.68 19.89
N LEU A 89 -12.50 -7.81 18.56
CA LEU A 89 -13.35 -6.94 17.73
C LEU A 89 -14.84 -7.29 17.86
N GLY A 90 -15.16 -8.40 18.52
CA GLY A 90 -16.53 -8.79 18.87
C GLY A 90 -17.35 -9.17 17.64
N ASP A 91 -18.17 -8.24 17.15
CA ASP A 91 -19.10 -8.50 16.05
C ASP A 91 -18.39 -8.54 14.70
N ARG A 92 -18.18 -9.76 14.20
CA ARG A 92 -17.60 -10.02 12.89
C ARG A 92 -18.36 -9.34 11.74
N THR A 93 -19.68 -9.19 11.86
CA THR A 93 -20.48 -8.48 10.84
C THR A 93 -20.12 -7.00 10.82
N ALA A 94 -19.94 -6.38 11.99
CA ALA A 94 -19.52 -4.99 12.10
C ALA A 94 -18.09 -4.78 11.56
N VAL A 95 -17.19 -5.74 11.78
CA VAL A 95 -15.85 -5.75 11.18
C VAL A 95 -15.95 -5.75 9.65
N VAL A 96 -16.65 -6.73 9.07
CA VAL A 96 -16.81 -6.83 7.61
C VAL A 96 -17.48 -5.59 7.02
N ASN A 97 -18.47 -5.01 7.70
CA ASN A 97 -19.10 -3.75 7.28
C ASN A 97 -18.12 -2.58 7.29
N SER A 98 -17.18 -2.53 8.26
CA SER A 98 -16.12 -1.50 8.29
C SER A 98 -15.17 -1.65 7.12
N LEU A 99 -14.75 -2.89 6.78
CA LEU A 99 -13.91 -3.16 5.60
C LEU A 99 -14.62 -2.76 4.30
N ARG A 100 -15.92 -3.03 4.19
CA ARG A 100 -16.74 -2.63 3.03
C ARG A 100 -16.92 -1.12 2.93
N SER A 101 -17.12 -0.44 4.06
CA SER A 101 -17.20 1.03 4.10
C SER A 101 -15.89 1.66 3.63
N ALA A 102 -14.76 1.12 4.07
CA ALA A 102 -13.43 1.56 3.63
C ALA A 102 -13.22 1.39 2.12
N ALA A 103 -13.52 0.22 1.56
CA ALA A 103 -13.45 -0.03 0.12
C ALA A 103 -14.34 0.94 -0.66
N TYR A 104 -15.59 1.09 -0.22
CA TYR A 104 -16.57 1.99 -0.81
C TYR A 104 -16.13 3.46 -0.77
N THR A 105 -15.47 3.90 0.31
CA THR A 105 -14.92 5.25 0.41
C THR A 105 -13.95 5.52 -0.73
N VAL A 106 -13.01 4.60 -0.99
CA VAL A 106 -12.00 4.77 -2.04
C VAL A 106 -12.65 4.68 -3.42
N ASP A 107 -13.54 3.71 -3.62
CA ASP A 107 -14.29 3.51 -4.86
C ASP A 107 -15.08 4.76 -5.29
N THR A 108 -15.87 5.31 -4.37
CA THR A 108 -16.72 6.46 -4.67
C THR A 108 -16.01 7.79 -4.50
N GLY A 109 -14.77 7.82 -4.01
CA GLY A 109 -14.10 9.06 -3.67
C GLY A 109 -14.77 9.81 -2.51
N ARG A 110 -15.43 9.10 -1.58
CA ARG A 110 -16.10 9.71 -0.42
C ARG A 110 -15.09 10.52 0.41
N ASN A 111 -15.43 11.76 0.71
CA ASN A 111 -14.55 12.72 1.36
C ASN A 111 -15.36 13.68 2.25
N ASP A 112 -14.69 14.28 3.22
CA ASP A 112 -15.28 15.30 4.11
C ASP A 112 -15.17 16.72 3.53
N CYS A 113 -14.67 16.84 2.30
CA CYS A 113 -14.34 18.10 1.65
C CYS A 113 -15.45 18.60 0.70
N GLY A 114 -16.59 17.90 0.64
CA GLY A 114 -17.71 18.23 -0.22
C GLY A 114 -17.43 18.05 -1.71
N LEU A 115 -16.37 17.31 -2.07
CA LEU A 115 -16.04 17.03 -3.47
C LEU A 115 -16.99 15.95 -4.03
N PRO A 116 -17.31 16.01 -5.34
CA PRO A 116 -18.24 15.06 -5.95
C PRO A 116 -17.80 13.62 -5.80
N ALA A 117 -18.74 12.74 -5.48
CA ALA A 117 -18.53 11.29 -5.48
C ALA A 117 -18.52 10.73 -6.91
N ASP A 118 -18.21 9.43 -6.99
CA ASP A 118 -18.09 8.61 -8.21
C ASP A 118 -16.90 9.01 -9.10
N LEU A 119 -15.76 8.35 -8.85
CA LEU A 119 -14.52 8.56 -9.59
C LEU A 119 -14.37 7.60 -10.78
N GLY A 120 -15.41 6.80 -11.10
CA GLY A 120 -15.31 5.76 -12.13
C GLY A 120 -14.44 4.57 -11.72
N ILE A 121 -14.15 4.43 -10.42
CA ILE A 121 -13.57 3.23 -9.82
C ILE A 121 -14.69 2.19 -9.70
N SER A 122 -14.32 0.91 -9.53
CA SER A 122 -15.30 -0.13 -9.23
C SER A 122 -14.69 -1.21 -8.35
N GLU A 123 -15.37 -1.51 -7.23
CA GLU A 123 -15.09 -2.64 -6.35
C GLU A 123 -16.35 -3.45 -6.04
N SER A 124 -16.17 -4.72 -5.70
CA SER A 124 -17.19 -5.46 -4.95
C SER A 124 -16.62 -6.47 -3.95
N TYR A 125 -17.27 -6.50 -2.79
CA TYR A 125 -17.11 -7.59 -1.82
C TYR A 125 -17.73 -8.89 -2.36
N ALA A 126 -16.88 -9.84 -2.70
CA ALA A 126 -17.21 -11.16 -3.26
C ALA A 126 -17.39 -12.26 -2.20
N GLY A 127 -17.56 -11.89 -0.92
CA GLY A 127 -17.85 -12.79 0.18
C GLY A 127 -16.62 -13.34 0.91
N LYS A 128 -16.80 -14.48 1.59
CA LYS A 128 -15.78 -15.09 2.44
C LYS A 128 -14.74 -15.84 1.62
N THR A 129 -13.53 -15.95 2.16
CA THR A 129 -12.46 -16.81 1.65
C THR A 129 -11.74 -17.52 2.80
N ASP A 130 -11.01 -18.58 2.48
CA ASP A 130 -10.07 -19.24 3.39
C ASP A 130 -8.61 -18.84 3.09
N HIS A 131 -8.39 -18.03 2.05
CA HIS A 131 -7.08 -17.50 1.69
C HIS A 131 -6.60 -16.49 2.73
N ILE A 132 -5.32 -16.56 3.08
CA ILE A 132 -4.65 -15.55 3.91
C ILE A 132 -3.97 -14.59 2.95
N ALA A 133 -4.07 -13.29 3.21
CA ALA A 133 -3.39 -12.26 2.45
C ALA A 133 -1.88 -12.58 2.31
N GLY A 134 -1.36 -12.52 1.09
CA GLY A 134 0.03 -12.77 0.72
C GLY A 134 0.98 -11.68 1.20
N VAL A 135 0.98 -11.42 2.51
CA VAL A 135 1.84 -10.44 3.19
C VAL A 135 2.67 -11.17 4.25
N THR A 136 3.96 -10.89 4.30
CA THR A 136 4.86 -11.44 5.31
C THR A 136 4.72 -10.67 6.63
N PRO A 137 5.06 -11.29 7.78
CA PRO A 137 4.99 -10.60 9.07
C PRO A 137 5.86 -9.34 9.19
N THR A 138 6.79 -9.09 8.27
CA THR A 138 7.62 -7.87 8.24
C THR A 138 7.14 -6.85 7.20
N GLY A 139 5.94 -7.03 6.65
CA GLY A 139 5.34 -6.13 5.65
C GLY A 139 5.80 -6.33 4.21
N GLY A 140 6.44 -7.45 3.89
CA GLY A 140 6.83 -7.78 2.51
C GLY A 140 5.71 -8.50 1.76
N CYS A 141 5.75 -8.47 0.43
CA CYS A 141 4.79 -9.23 -0.39
C CYS A 141 5.26 -10.66 -0.63
N GLY A 142 4.33 -11.59 -0.45
CA GLY A 142 4.48 -12.99 -0.81
C GLY A 142 4.26 -13.22 -2.30
N GLU A 143 3.98 -14.49 -2.62
CA GLU A 143 3.63 -14.89 -3.98
C GLU A 143 2.16 -14.59 -4.27
N ARG A 144 1.90 -14.20 -5.52
CA ARG A 144 0.55 -13.98 -6.05
C ARG A 144 -0.20 -15.31 -6.12
N ASP A 145 -1.43 -15.37 -5.61
CA ASP A 145 -2.22 -16.61 -5.49
C ASP A 145 -3.52 -16.66 -6.33
N GLY A 146 -3.87 -15.55 -6.99
CA GLY A 146 -5.07 -15.41 -7.82
C GLY A 146 -6.29 -14.85 -7.09
N THR A 147 -6.17 -14.51 -5.81
CA THR A 147 -7.25 -14.01 -4.95
C THR A 147 -6.91 -12.63 -4.43
N ASN A 148 -7.89 -11.71 -4.45
CA ASN A 148 -7.76 -10.49 -3.65
C ASN A 148 -8.32 -10.75 -2.25
N ALA A 149 -7.46 -10.94 -1.26
CA ALA A 149 -7.84 -11.33 0.09
C ALA A 149 -7.54 -10.24 1.12
N VAL A 150 -8.51 -9.99 2.00
CA VAL A 150 -8.32 -9.25 3.24
C VAL A 150 -8.33 -10.26 4.38
N SER A 151 -7.29 -10.28 5.20
CA SER A 151 -7.21 -11.15 6.37
C SER A 151 -6.55 -10.44 7.55
N PHE A 152 -6.71 -11.01 8.73
CA PHE A 152 -5.98 -10.60 9.93
C PHE A 152 -4.85 -11.58 10.22
N GLY A 153 -3.76 -11.09 10.77
CA GLY A 153 -2.63 -11.91 11.18
C GLY A 153 -1.47 -11.08 11.72
N PRO A 154 -0.38 -11.74 12.13
CA PRO A 154 0.71 -11.08 12.81
C PRO A 154 1.46 -10.15 11.87
N LEU A 155 1.54 -8.86 12.23
CA LEU A 155 2.50 -7.93 11.68
C LEU A 155 3.50 -7.51 12.78
N ASN A 156 4.72 -7.22 12.38
CA ASN A 156 5.77 -6.77 13.27
C ASN A 156 6.04 -5.28 13.08
N GLN A 157 6.89 -4.72 13.94
CA GLN A 157 7.44 -3.37 13.78
C GLN A 157 6.40 -2.24 13.85
N GLY A 158 5.26 -2.47 14.52
CA GLY A 158 4.23 -1.43 14.69
C GLY A 158 3.45 -1.10 13.42
N LEU A 159 3.48 -1.99 12.43
CA LEU A 159 2.61 -1.91 11.26
C LEU A 159 1.16 -2.21 11.67
N LEU A 160 0.22 -1.37 11.24
CA LEU A 160 -1.20 -1.56 11.54
C LEU A 160 -1.85 -2.48 10.51
N ALA A 161 -1.55 -2.25 9.24
CA ALA A 161 -1.95 -3.08 8.12
C ALA A 161 -0.94 -2.88 6.98
N VAL A 162 -0.98 -3.78 6.01
CA VAL A 162 -0.13 -3.71 4.82
C VAL A 162 -0.90 -4.21 3.61
N THR A 163 -0.82 -3.44 2.54
CA THR A 163 -1.33 -3.81 1.23
C THR A 163 -0.20 -4.27 0.31
N CYS A 164 -0.34 -5.48 -0.20
CA CYS A 164 0.48 -6.00 -1.29
C CYS A 164 -0.29 -5.96 -2.59
N ILE A 165 0.39 -5.56 -3.66
CA ILE A 165 -0.24 -5.41 -4.97
C ILE A 165 0.69 -5.92 -6.05
N TRP A 166 0.10 -6.64 -7.00
CA TRP A 166 0.80 -7.15 -8.17
C TRP A 166 0.20 -6.53 -9.42
N TRP A 167 1.06 -6.13 -10.36
CA TRP A 167 0.63 -5.50 -11.61
C TRP A 167 1.54 -5.84 -12.78
N TYR A 168 1.05 -5.65 -14.01
CA TYR A 168 1.89 -5.68 -15.21
C TYR A 168 2.13 -4.27 -15.72
N GLY A 169 3.24 -4.05 -16.43
CA GLY A 169 3.59 -2.75 -17.00
C GLY A 169 4.45 -1.88 -16.06
N GLY A 170 4.85 -0.71 -16.56
CA GLY A 170 5.62 0.29 -15.82
C GLY A 170 4.74 1.36 -15.20
N LYS A 171 5.36 2.36 -14.57
CA LYS A 171 4.67 3.43 -13.81
C LYS A 171 3.60 4.19 -14.63
N ASP A 172 3.75 4.27 -15.95
CA ASP A 172 2.84 5.04 -16.80
C ASP A 172 1.67 4.21 -17.35
N ASN A 173 1.75 2.88 -17.28
CA ASN A 173 0.76 1.98 -17.87
C ASN A 173 0.43 0.76 -17.01
N GLY A 174 0.74 0.80 -15.71
CA GLY A 174 0.53 -0.29 -14.78
C GLY A 174 -0.92 -0.77 -14.76
N ARG A 175 -1.09 -2.08 -14.82
CA ARG A 175 -2.37 -2.77 -14.72
C ARG A 175 -2.35 -3.69 -13.51
N SER A 176 -3.09 -3.30 -12.47
CA SER A 176 -3.33 -4.12 -11.28
C SER A 176 -3.96 -5.45 -11.69
N VAL A 177 -3.49 -6.54 -11.06
CA VAL A 177 -4.04 -7.88 -11.29
C VAL A 177 -4.40 -8.60 -10.00
N GLU A 178 -3.77 -8.23 -8.88
CA GLU A 178 -4.08 -8.79 -7.56
C GLU A 178 -3.71 -7.80 -6.47
N THR A 179 -4.45 -7.83 -5.36
CA THR A 179 -4.17 -7.07 -4.16
C THR A 179 -4.56 -7.87 -2.91
N ASP A 180 -3.69 -7.84 -1.91
CA ASP A 180 -3.91 -8.48 -0.63
C ASP A 180 -3.70 -7.48 0.50
N ILE A 181 -4.54 -7.54 1.54
CA ILE A 181 -4.46 -6.66 2.71
C ILE A 181 -4.36 -7.54 3.96
N LEU A 182 -3.23 -7.44 4.66
CA LEU A 182 -3.07 -8.06 5.97
C LEU A 182 -3.23 -6.99 7.05
N ILE A 183 -4.11 -7.26 8.00
CA ILE A 183 -4.42 -6.38 9.13
C ILE A 183 -3.81 -7.01 10.37
N ASP A 184 -3.12 -6.22 11.19
CA ASP A 184 -2.52 -6.71 12.42
C ASP A 184 -3.59 -7.27 13.38
N ASP A 185 -3.32 -8.43 13.98
CA ASP A 185 -4.25 -9.14 14.86
C ASP A 185 -4.00 -8.91 16.36
N THR A 186 -3.09 -8.01 16.73
CA THR A 186 -2.74 -7.69 18.11
C THR A 186 -3.97 -7.31 18.91
N GLU A 187 -4.13 -7.97 20.05
CA GLU A 187 -5.26 -7.81 20.97
C GLU A 187 -5.47 -6.35 21.36
N GLY A 188 -6.66 -5.82 21.09
CA GLY A 188 -7.06 -4.47 21.49
C GLY A 188 -6.46 -3.33 20.67
N LEU A 189 -5.75 -3.63 19.58
CA LEU A 189 -5.12 -2.65 18.69
C LEU A 189 -6.14 -1.78 17.96
N PHE A 190 -7.23 -2.38 17.49
CA PHE A 190 -8.25 -1.69 16.71
C PHE A 190 -9.55 -1.42 17.49
N PHE A 191 -10.27 -0.39 17.06
CA PHE A 191 -11.66 -0.16 17.45
C PHE A 191 -12.55 0.02 16.22
N LEU A 192 -13.84 -0.30 16.36
CA LEU A 192 -14.89 -0.05 15.34
C LEU A 192 -15.66 1.26 15.61
N SER A 193 -15.69 1.67 16.88
CA SER A 193 -16.21 2.94 17.36
C SER A 193 -15.27 3.48 18.43
N THR A 194 -15.00 4.79 18.45
CA THR A 194 -14.05 5.39 19.39
C THR A 194 -14.45 5.06 20.83
N PRO A 195 -13.60 4.33 21.58
CA PRO A 195 -13.91 4.00 22.95
C PRO A 195 -13.79 5.24 23.87
N PRO A 196 -14.53 5.30 24.98
CA PRO A 196 -14.29 6.30 26.02
C PRO A 196 -12.83 6.22 26.50
N ALA A 197 -12.16 7.36 26.64
CA ALA A 197 -10.75 7.45 27.02
C ALA A 197 -9.82 6.60 26.13
N CYS A 198 -10.04 6.64 24.81
CA CYS A 198 -9.19 5.98 23.84
C CYS A 198 -7.71 6.40 24.02
N THR A 199 -6.82 5.41 23.97
CA THR A 199 -5.36 5.58 23.95
C THR A 199 -4.75 4.36 23.28
N ASN A 200 -3.75 4.57 22.40
CA ASN A 200 -3.02 3.50 21.72
C ASN A 200 -3.93 2.49 21.01
N ARG A 201 -4.99 3.00 20.36
CA ARG A 201 -5.86 2.19 19.50
C ARG A 201 -6.19 2.93 18.22
N TRP A 202 -6.37 2.19 17.14
CA TRP A 202 -6.59 2.76 15.82
C TRP A 202 -7.98 2.43 15.29
N ASP A 203 -8.53 3.35 14.50
CA ASP A 203 -9.81 3.16 13.85
C ASP A 203 -9.67 2.17 12.70
N LEU A 204 -10.34 1.01 12.78
CA LEU A 204 -10.21 -0.02 11.76
C LEU A 204 -10.63 0.49 10.38
N GLU A 205 -11.75 1.21 10.28
CA GLU A 205 -12.25 1.70 8.99
C GLU A 205 -11.28 2.71 8.37
N GLY A 206 -10.75 3.65 9.14
CA GLY A 206 -9.73 4.60 8.68
C GLY A 206 -8.43 3.93 8.23
N THR A 207 -7.92 2.98 9.02
CA THR A 207 -6.74 2.19 8.63
C THR A 207 -6.98 1.44 7.33
N ILE A 208 -8.14 0.81 7.16
CA ILE A 208 -8.40 0.03 5.94
C ILE A 208 -8.76 0.92 4.75
N THR A 209 -9.24 2.14 4.97
CA THR A 209 -9.41 3.12 3.89
C THR A 209 -8.06 3.49 3.28
N HIS A 210 -7.02 3.64 4.11
CA HIS A 210 -5.64 3.83 3.66
C HIS A 210 -5.15 2.63 2.83
N GLU A 211 -5.36 1.41 3.32
CA GLU A 211 -4.97 0.19 2.60
C GLU A 211 -5.69 0.03 1.25
N PHE A 212 -7.00 0.30 1.18
CA PHE A 212 -7.69 0.33 -0.11
C PHE A 212 -7.18 1.46 -1.02
N GLY A 213 -6.73 2.59 -0.46
CA GLY A 213 -6.05 3.62 -1.23
C GLY A 213 -4.83 3.07 -1.96
N HIS A 214 -4.00 2.26 -1.29
CA HIS A 214 -2.92 1.51 -1.93
C HIS A 214 -3.45 0.54 -2.98
N ALA A 215 -4.46 -0.27 -2.68
CA ALA A 215 -5.04 -1.22 -3.63
C ALA A 215 -5.48 -0.56 -4.95
N PHE A 216 -5.86 0.72 -4.92
CA PHE A 216 -6.22 1.52 -6.08
C PHE A 216 -5.09 2.37 -6.68
N GLY A 217 -3.88 2.29 -6.13
CA GLY A 217 -2.66 2.85 -6.72
C GLY A 217 -2.15 4.12 -6.04
N LEU A 218 -2.75 4.57 -4.94
CA LEU A 218 -2.22 5.69 -4.18
C LEU A 218 -0.96 5.27 -3.42
N GLY A 219 0.02 6.17 -3.39
CA GLY A 219 1.23 6.03 -2.58
C GLY A 219 1.16 6.90 -1.33
N HIS A 220 2.10 6.70 -0.42
CA HIS A 220 2.22 7.51 0.77
C HIS A 220 2.52 8.99 0.48
N VAL A 221 2.07 9.83 1.39
CA VAL A 221 2.58 11.19 1.63
C VAL A 221 3.21 11.23 3.04
N ALA A 222 4.19 12.09 3.25
CA ALA A 222 4.92 12.13 4.52
C ALA A 222 4.07 12.73 5.65
N TYR A 223 3.92 12.01 6.76
CA TYR A 223 3.15 12.44 7.94
C TYR A 223 3.63 13.76 8.51
N ALA A 224 4.95 14.00 8.50
CA ALA A 224 5.52 15.25 8.98
C ALA A 224 5.02 16.50 8.25
N GLN A 225 4.42 16.34 7.07
CA GLN A 225 3.96 17.43 6.20
C GLN A 225 2.46 17.34 5.91
N HIS A 226 1.93 16.12 5.82
CA HIS A 226 0.61 15.80 5.26
C HIS A 226 -0.23 14.92 6.20
N SER A 227 -0.04 15.05 7.51
CA SER A 227 -0.67 14.19 8.53
C SER A 227 -2.19 14.11 8.48
N ALA A 228 -2.87 15.08 7.86
CA ALA A 228 -4.32 15.13 7.76
C ALA A 228 -4.87 14.36 6.53
N LEU A 229 -4.01 13.92 5.61
CA LEU A 229 -4.40 13.15 4.42
C LEU A 229 -4.53 11.67 4.73
N THR A 230 -5.38 10.98 3.98
CA THR A 230 -5.68 9.56 4.20
C THR A 230 -4.48 8.68 3.93
N MET A 231 -3.69 9.02 2.90
CA MET A 231 -2.48 8.27 2.53
C MET A 231 -1.22 8.73 3.26
N THR A 232 -1.35 9.43 4.38
CA THR A 232 -0.20 9.74 5.23
C THR A 232 0.48 8.46 5.73
N ASP A 233 1.82 8.43 5.79
CA ASP A 233 2.60 7.28 6.28
C ASP A 233 2.57 7.05 7.81
N GLY A 234 1.56 7.60 8.49
CA GLY A 234 1.35 7.46 9.93
C GLY A 234 -0.06 7.85 10.35
N LEU A 235 -0.76 6.95 11.05
CA LEU A 235 -2.12 7.21 11.54
C LEU A 235 -2.08 7.58 13.03
N PRO A 236 -2.65 8.72 13.44
CA PRO A 236 -2.81 9.05 14.85
C PRO A 236 -3.80 8.08 15.49
N ASP A 237 -3.53 7.70 16.73
CA ASP A 237 -4.44 6.89 17.51
C ASP A 237 -5.75 7.66 17.76
N CYS A 238 -6.83 6.91 17.99
CA CYS A 238 -8.12 7.44 18.44
C CYS A 238 -8.82 8.41 17.48
N SER A 239 -8.36 8.52 16.23
CA SER A 239 -8.96 9.36 15.20
C SER A 239 -9.79 8.54 14.21
N THR A 240 -10.98 9.04 13.88
CA THR A 240 -11.84 8.52 12.80
C THR A 240 -11.79 9.37 11.54
N ALA A 241 -10.93 10.40 11.50
CA ALA A 241 -10.85 11.32 10.37
C ALA A 241 -10.47 10.62 9.05
N TYR A 242 -9.75 9.50 9.12
CA TYR A 242 -9.19 8.80 7.96
C TYR A 242 -10.20 7.88 7.25
N ARG A 243 -11.46 7.82 7.70
CA ARG A 243 -12.54 7.06 7.05
C ARG A 243 -13.02 7.64 5.72
N GLY A 244 -12.71 8.91 5.47
CA GLY A 244 -12.92 9.60 4.20
C GLY A 244 -11.59 9.96 3.55
N LEU A 245 -11.58 10.34 2.27
CA LEU A 245 -10.39 10.83 1.57
C LEU A 245 -10.05 12.29 1.90
N GLY A 246 -8.77 12.63 1.99
CA GLY A 246 -8.30 14.00 1.93
C GLY A 246 -8.32 14.55 0.49
N LEU A 247 -8.12 15.86 0.33
CA LEU A 247 -8.16 16.52 -0.97
C LEU A 247 -7.14 15.90 -1.94
N GLY A 248 -5.87 15.78 -1.54
CA GLY A 248 -4.82 15.23 -2.39
C GLY A 248 -5.04 13.77 -2.79
N ASP A 249 -5.52 12.94 -1.87
CA ASP A 249 -5.88 11.53 -2.14
C ASP A 249 -6.99 11.45 -3.20
N TYR A 250 -8.04 12.26 -3.03
CA TYR A 250 -9.15 12.37 -3.97
C TYR A 250 -8.69 12.85 -5.36
N LEU A 251 -7.88 13.90 -5.42
CA LEU A 251 -7.39 14.46 -6.67
C LEU A 251 -6.51 13.45 -7.43
N ALA A 252 -5.67 12.70 -6.72
CA ALA A 252 -4.86 11.65 -7.31
C ALA A 252 -5.72 10.53 -7.91
N LEU A 253 -6.72 10.03 -7.18
CA LEU A 253 -7.66 9.04 -7.74
C LEU A 253 -8.44 9.59 -8.93
N LYS A 254 -8.99 10.81 -8.81
CA LYS A 254 -9.74 11.46 -9.88
C LYS A 254 -8.92 11.61 -11.15
N GLN A 255 -7.65 11.98 -11.04
CA GLN A 255 -6.77 12.10 -12.20
C GLN A 255 -6.58 10.75 -12.93
N GLN A 256 -6.59 9.63 -12.20
CA GLN A 256 -6.24 8.32 -12.73
C GLN A 256 -7.45 7.48 -13.14
N TYR A 257 -8.60 7.68 -12.51
CA TYR A 257 -9.82 6.91 -12.77
C TYR A 257 -10.97 7.75 -13.32
N GLY A 258 -10.98 9.05 -13.03
CA GLY A 258 -12.06 9.95 -13.45
C GLY A 258 -12.31 9.85 -14.95
N THR A 259 -13.56 9.61 -15.31
CA THR A 259 -14.03 9.77 -16.68
C THR A 259 -14.12 11.27 -16.97
N ASN A 260 -13.54 11.71 -18.10
CA ASN A 260 -13.72 13.08 -18.59
C ASN A 260 -15.16 13.33 -19.03
#